data_AF-A0A5C7TAM0-F1
#
_entry.id   AF-A0A5C7TAM0-F1
#
_cell.length_a   1.000
_cell.length_b   1.000
_cell.length_c   1.000
_cell.angle_alpha   90.00
_cell.angle_beta   90.00
_cell.angle_gamma   90.00
#
_symmetry.space_group_name_H-M   'P 1'
#
loop_
_entity.id
_entity.type
_entity.pdbx_description
1 polymer ?
#
loop_
_entity_poly.entity_id
_entity_poly.type
_entity_poly.pdbx_seq_one_letter_code
_entity_poly.pdbx_strand_id
1 'polypeptide(L)'
;MRREPLLLAVAPSGLLACIGHGDGITLLAAFTCGEEAAFASWLARRPPDEPCRMLVDLPDEAYQIEDLPRVRGSDRRALFARRLAHWFPEPRFARATPLGALPDGRQGAERVLFAGMERSTELLPWLDRLAADGRRPQVLVPASALLPRLPLPGARQRRHGKAPPRPRLLATHGRAGLRISLLAGEHTLFSRLVRGHADSLADPQALA
;
A
#
# COMPACT_ATOMS: atom_id res chain seq x y z
N MET A 1 10.63 -14.58 23.43
CA MET A 1 9.27 -14.74 22.84
C MET A 1 9.02 -13.57 21.91
N ARG A 2 8.70 -13.81 20.62
CA ARG A 2 8.32 -12.73 19.70
C ARG A 2 6.89 -12.30 20.05
N ARG A 3 6.70 -11.07 20.52
CA ARG A 3 5.37 -10.50 20.72
C ARG A 3 4.68 -10.34 19.36
N GLU A 4 3.39 -10.65 19.30
CA GLU A 4 2.57 -10.38 18.13
C GLU A 4 2.57 -8.87 17.86
N PRO A 5 2.81 -8.42 16.62
CA PRO A 5 2.90 -7.00 16.33
C PRO A 5 1.52 -6.34 16.34
N LEU A 6 1.48 -5.11 16.86
CA LEU A 6 0.35 -4.22 16.68
C LEU A 6 0.19 -3.90 15.19
N LEU A 7 -0.98 -4.22 14.64
CA LEU A 7 -1.34 -3.95 13.26
C LEU A 7 -2.18 -2.66 13.23
N LEU A 8 -1.68 -1.66 12.52
CA LEU A 8 -2.35 -0.37 12.34
C LEU A 8 -2.84 -0.28 10.90
N ALA A 9 -4.11 0.01 10.68
CA ALA A 9 -4.67 0.21 9.35
C ALA A 9 -5.26 1.63 9.25
N VAL A 10 -4.67 2.45 8.39
CA VAL A 10 -5.11 3.83 8.12
C VAL A 10 -5.97 3.85 6.87
N ALA A 11 -7.14 4.48 6.96
CA ALA A 11 -8.08 4.69 5.86
C ALA A 11 -8.69 6.10 5.98
N PRO A 12 -9.44 6.61 4.98
CA PRO A 12 -10.07 7.93 5.07
C PRO A 12 -11.00 8.10 6.28
N SER A 13 -11.57 7.00 6.80
CA SER A 13 -12.40 7.02 8.00
C SER A 13 -11.61 7.22 9.31
N GLY A 14 -10.28 7.09 9.28
CA GLY A 14 -9.40 7.11 10.45
C GLY A 14 -8.51 5.86 10.57
N LEU A 15 -8.14 5.51 11.80
CA LEU A 15 -7.19 4.43 12.11
C LEU A 15 -7.86 3.28 12.86
N LEU A 16 -7.58 2.05 12.43
CA LEU A 16 -7.86 0.84 13.22
C LEU A 16 -6.57 0.29 13.82
N ALA A 17 -6.66 -0.15 15.06
CA ALA A 17 -5.59 -0.85 15.76
C ALA A 17 -6.03 -2.28 16.07
N CYS A 18 -5.28 -3.26 15.58
CA CYS A 18 -5.60 -4.68 15.66
C CYS A 18 -4.39 -5.50 16.14
N ILE A 19 -4.65 -6.73 16.57
CA ILE A 19 -3.61 -7.74 16.80
C ILE A 19 -3.97 -9.01 16.01
N GLY A 20 -2.96 -9.67 15.44
CA GLY A 20 -3.17 -10.99 14.85
C GLY A 20 -3.15 -12.04 15.97
N HIS A 21 -4.17 -12.89 16.06
CA HIS A 21 -4.25 -13.97 17.03
C HIS A 21 -4.66 -15.26 16.32
N GLY A 22 -3.75 -16.25 16.27
CA GLY A 22 -3.96 -17.46 15.48
C GLY A 22 -4.19 -17.14 14.00
N ASP A 23 -5.30 -17.62 13.44
CA ASP A 23 -5.72 -17.34 12.06
C ASP A 23 -6.59 -16.06 11.93
N GLY A 24 -6.84 -15.36 13.04
CA GLY A 24 -7.74 -14.22 13.11
C GLY A 24 -7.05 -12.87 13.31
N ILE A 25 -7.81 -11.80 13.08
CA ILE A 25 -7.44 -10.42 13.43
C ILE A 25 -8.47 -9.90 14.42
N THR A 26 -8.02 -9.47 15.59
CA THR A 26 -8.88 -8.90 16.64
C THR A 26 -8.71 -7.38 16.65
N LEU A 27 -9.83 -6.66 16.55
CA LEU A 27 -9.86 -5.20 16.71
C LEU A 27 -9.65 -4.85 18.19
N LEU A 28 -8.67 -3.99 18.47
CA LEU A 28 -8.38 -3.49 19.82
C LEU A 28 -8.92 -2.09 20.06
N ALA A 29 -8.85 -1.23 19.04
CA ALA A 29 -9.36 0.13 19.08
C ALA A 29 -9.60 0.66 17.66
N ALA A 30 -10.51 1.64 17.56
CA ALA A 30 -10.77 2.39 16.34
C ALA A 30 -10.77 3.89 16.70
N PHE A 31 -10.22 4.70 15.80
CA PHE A 31 -10.13 6.15 15.94
C PHE A 31 -10.60 6.76 14.62
N THR A 32 -11.48 7.76 14.68
CA THR A 32 -11.90 8.51 13.49
C THR A 32 -10.86 9.56 13.12
N CYS A 33 -10.99 10.14 11.92
CA CYS A 33 -10.21 11.31 11.54
C CYS A 33 -10.39 12.43 12.59
N GLY A 34 -9.30 13.04 13.07
CA GLY A 34 -9.32 14.05 14.13
C GLY A 34 -9.16 13.50 15.56
N GLU A 35 -9.14 12.18 15.75
CA GLU A 35 -8.94 11.54 17.07
C GLU A 35 -7.48 11.15 17.35
N GLU A 36 -6.50 11.82 16.73
CA GLU A 36 -5.08 11.49 16.87
C GLU A 36 -4.58 11.64 18.31
N ALA A 37 -5.14 12.59 19.07
CA ALA A 37 -4.84 12.76 20.49
C ALA A 37 -5.36 11.59 21.36
N ALA A 38 -6.54 11.05 21.02
CA ALA A 38 -7.09 9.87 21.68
C ALA A 38 -6.26 8.62 21.35
N PHE A 39 -5.80 8.49 20.10
CA PHE A 39 -4.86 7.46 19.69
C PHE A 39 -3.54 7.54 20.45
N ALA A 40 -2.94 8.72 20.59
CA ALA A 40 -1.72 8.91 21.37
C ALA A 40 -1.91 8.50 22.84
N SER A 41 -3.03 8.91 23.45
CA SER A 41 -3.37 8.54 24.82
C SER A 41 -3.57 7.02 24.98
N TRP A 42 -4.16 6.37 23.98
CA TRP A 42 -4.31 4.91 23.94
C TRP A 42 -2.97 4.20 23.76
N LEU A 43 -2.10 4.72 22.90
CA LEU A 43 -0.78 4.17 22.62
C LEU A 43 0.13 4.21 23.86
N ALA A 44 0.08 5.29 24.65
CA ALA A 44 0.84 5.44 25.89
C ALA A 44 0.50 4.38 26.97
N ARG A 45 -0.68 3.74 26.88
CA ARG A 45 -1.08 2.65 27.78
C ARG A 45 -0.56 1.28 27.32
N ARG A 46 0.11 1.20 26.17
CA ARG A 46 0.63 -0.05 25.61
C ARG A 46 2.11 -0.25 25.96
N PRO A 47 2.61 -1.49 25.92
CA PRO A 47 4.03 -1.73 26.16
C PRO A 47 4.91 -0.94 25.17
N PRO A 48 5.92 -0.19 25.62
CA PRO A 48 6.70 0.73 24.78
C PRO A 48 7.41 0.03 23.61
N ASP A 49 7.96 -1.16 23.85
CA ASP A 49 8.69 -1.94 22.83
C ASP A 49 7.80 -2.86 22.00
N GLU A 50 6.47 -2.70 22.06
CA GLU A 50 5.57 -3.50 21.22
C GLU A 50 5.77 -3.14 19.74
N PRO A 51 6.14 -4.11 18.88
CA PRO A 51 6.41 -3.85 17.48
C PRO A 51 5.11 -3.47 16.76
N CYS A 52 5.15 -2.45 15.91
CA CYS A 52 4.00 -2.06 15.11
C CYS A 52 4.26 -2.16 13.59
N ARG A 53 3.20 -2.47 12.85
CA ARG A 53 3.18 -2.54 11.38
C ARG A 53 1.99 -1.74 10.88
N MET A 54 2.16 -1.01 9.78
CA MET A 54 1.13 -0.12 9.27
C MET A 54 0.71 -0.50 7.85
N LEU A 55 -0.59 -0.66 7.66
CA LEU A 55 -1.28 -0.77 6.39
C LEU A 55 -1.89 0.60 6.05
N VAL A 56 -1.66 1.09 4.83
CA VAL A 56 -2.18 2.38 4.36
C VAL A 56 -3.18 2.13 3.22
N ASP A 57 -4.45 2.42 3.46
CA ASP A 57 -5.54 2.29 2.50
C ASP A 57 -6.14 3.66 2.18
N LEU A 58 -5.30 4.55 1.62
CA LEU A 58 -5.62 5.94 1.28
C LEU A 58 -5.72 6.13 -0.24
N PRO A 59 -6.44 7.16 -0.73
CA PRO A 59 -6.65 7.35 -2.18
C PRO A 59 -5.47 7.98 -2.91
N ASP A 60 -4.55 8.62 -2.20
CA ASP A 60 -3.45 9.38 -2.77
C ASP A 60 -2.27 8.50 -3.25
N GLU A 61 -2.52 7.25 -3.62
CA GLU A 61 -1.52 6.37 -4.24
C GLU A 61 -1.33 6.74 -5.71
N ALA A 62 -0.08 6.85 -6.14
CA ALA A 62 0.28 7.19 -7.51
C ALA A 62 1.32 6.23 -8.09
N TYR A 63 1.23 6.04 -9.41
CA TYR A 63 1.98 5.03 -10.15
C TYR A 63 2.51 5.62 -11.45
N GLN A 64 3.77 5.34 -11.75
CA GLN A 64 4.42 5.68 -13.01
C GLN A 64 5.22 4.48 -13.50
N ILE A 65 5.10 4.16 -14.78
CA ILE A 65 5.90 3.11 -15.41
C ILE A 65 6.83 3.77 -16.40
N GLU A 66 8.12 3.61 -16.18
CA GLU A 66 9.14 4.09 -17.10
C GLU A 66 10.00 2.95 -17.61
N ASP A 67 10.51 3.16 -18.81
CA ASP A 67 11.54 2.34 -19.37
C ASP A 67 12.88 3.07 -19.25
N LEU A 68 13.79 2.51 -18.46
CA LEU A 68 15.05 3.13 -18.06
C LEU A 68 16.26 2.37 -18.60
N PRO A 69 17.39 3.05 -18.86
CA PRO A 69 18.65 2.37 -19.13
C PRO A 69 19.04 1.43 -17.99
N ARG A 70 19.51 0.24 -18.34
CA ARG A 70 19.94 -0.77 -17.37
C ARG A 70 21.34 -0.44 -16.85
N VAL A 71 21.39 0.27 -15.73
CA VAL A 71 22.61 0.60 -14.99
C VAL A 71 22.77 -0.30 -13.75
N ARG A 72 23.93 -0.29 -13.10
CA ARG A 72 24.22 -1.14 -11.92
C ARG A 72 24.71 -0.31 -10.73
N GLY A 73 24.76 -0.92 -9.55
CA GLY A 73 25.42 -0.36 -8.37
C GLY A 73 24.89 1.00 -7.91
N SER A 74 25.81 1.92 -7.63
CA SER A 74 25.53 3.31 -7.22
C SER A 74 24.67 4.05 -8.23
N ASP A 75 24.97 3.89 -9.51
CA ASP A 75 24.33 4.67 -10.58
C ASP A 75 22.86 4.30 -10.71
N ARG A 76 22.54 3.02 -10.51
CA ARG A 76 21.16 2.55 -10.47
C ARG A 76 20.39 3.14 -9.29
N ARG A 77 21.00 3.18 -8.11
CA ARG A 77 20.38 3.79 -6.92
C ARG A 77 20.16 5.29 -7.13
N ALA A 78 21.14 6.00 -7.69
CA ALA A 78 21.04 7.43 -7.98
C ALA A 78 19.96 7.72 -9.04
N LEU A 79 19.89 6.92 -10.11
CA LEU A 79 18.86 7.03 -11.13
C LEU A 79 17.46 6.84 -10.53
N PHE A 80 17.25 5.79 -9.72
CA PHE A 80 15.96 5.54 -9.09
C PHE A 80 15.59 6.63 -8.09
N ALA A 81 16.54 7.09 -7.25
CA ALA A 81 16.31 8.18 -6.31
C ALA A 81 15.88 9.47 -7.02
N ARG A 82 16.55 9.82 -8.14
CA ARG A 82 16.19 10.98 -8.96
C ARG A 82 14.79 10.85 -9.56
N ARG A 83 14.44 9.67 -10.07
CA ARG A 83 13.10 9.41 -10.64
C ARG A 83 12.00 9.45 -9.57
N LEU A 84 12.26 8.89 -8.39
CA LEU A 84 11.33 8.98 -7.26
C LEU A 84 11.11 10.43 -6.82
N ALA A 85 12.18 11.23 -6.73
CA ALA A 85 12.11 12.65 -6.39
C ALA A 85 11.42 13.50 -7.47
N HIS A 86 11.47 13.07 -8.73
CA HIS A 86 10.77 13.73 -9.83
C HIS A 86 9.26 13.51 -9.76
N TRP A 87 8.82 12.28 -9.49
CA TRP A 87 7.39 11.92 -9.53
C TRP A 87 6.63 12.16 -8.23
N PHE A 88 7.29 12.04 -7.08
CA PHE A 88 6.60 12.05 -5.79
C PHE A 88 7.11 13.20 -4.93
N PRO A 89 6.20 14.06 -4.44
CA PRO A 89 6.54 15.11 -3.47
C PRO A 89 7.17 14.54 -2.19
N GLU A 90 6.80 13.31 -1.82
CA GLU A 90 7.36 12.62 -0.67
C GLU A 90 8.02 11.28 -1.05
N PRO A 91 9.27 11.31 -1.55
CA PRO A 91 9.97 10.11 -2.02
C PRO A 91 10.19 9.06 -0.92
N ARG A 92 10.12 9.46 0.36
CA ARG A 92 10.20 8.55 1.52
C ARG A 92 9.07 7.52 1.57
N PHE A 93 7.93 7.82 0.94
CA PHE A 93 6.78 6.92 0.81
C PHE A 93 6.68 6.31 -0.60
N ALA A 94 7.73 6.46 -1.40
CA ALA A 94 7.78 5.96 -2.76
C ALA A 94 8.82 4.85 -2.92
N ARG A 95 8.60 3.99 -3.92
CA ARG A 95 9.44 2.84 -4.22
C ARG A 95 9.54 2.61 -5.72
N ALA A 96 10.75 2.30 -6.17
CA ALA A 96 11.02 1.78 -7.50
C ALA A 96 11.05 0.25 -7.47
N THR A 97 10.28 -0.39 -8.35
CA THR A 97 10.14 -1.84 -8.47
C THR A 97 10.43 -2.24 -9.92
N PRO A 98 11.52 -2.96 -10.19
CA PRO A 98 11.82 -3.45 -11.54
C PRO A 98 10.77 -4.46 -11.98
N LEU A 99 10.20 -4.27 -13.16
CA LEU A 99 9.26 -5.19 -13.80
C LEU A 99 9.95 -6.16 -14.76
N GLY A 100 11.22 -5.90 -15.11
CA GLY A 100 12.04 -6.80 -15.91
C GLY A 100 12.41 -6.22 -17.28
N ALA A 101 12.60 -7.12 -18.26
CA ALA A 101 12.88 -6.74 -19.64
C ALA A 101 11.67 -6.11 -20.31
N LEU A 102 11.92 -5.40 -21.40
CA LEU A 102 10.87 -4.70 -22.13
C LEU A 102 10.00 -5.62 -22.97
N PRO A 103 8.72 -5.27 -23.17
CA PRO A 103 7.83 -6.06 -24.04
C PRO A 103 8.28 -6.07 -25.50
N ASP A 104 8.95 -5.02 -25.96
CA ASP A 104 9.49 -4.89 -27.33
C ASP A 104 10.83 -5.64 -27.53
N GLY A 105 11.38 -6.25 -26.48
CA GLY A 105 12.61 -7.03 -26.54
C GLY A 105 13.90 -6.20 -26.62
N ARG A 106 13.82 -4.86 -26.54
CA ARG A 106 15.02 -4.02 -26.63
C ARG A 106 16.00 -4.32 -25.48
N GLN A 107 17.27 -4.46 -25.83
CA GLN A 107 18.34 -4.75 -24.89
C GLN A 107 18.86 -3.46 -24.23
N GLY A 108 19.55 -3.60 -23.10
CA GLY A 108 20.18 -2.45 -22.41
C GLY A 108 19.22 -1.55 -21.64
N ALA A 109 17.93 -1.90 -21.57
CA ALA A 109 16.94 -1.19 -20.77
C ALA A 109 16.16 -2.14 -19.85
N GLU A 110 15.47 -1.56 -18.87
CA GLU A 110 14.57 -2.25 -17.94
C GLU A 110 13.30 -1.42 -17.76
N ARG A 111 12.17 -2.11 -17.61
CA ARG A 111 10.92 -1.48 -17.22
C ARG A 111 10.84 -1.40 -15.72
N VAL A 112 10.50 -0.23 -15.17
CA VAL A 112 10.46 0.03 -13.74
C VAL A 112 9.13 0.68 -13.38
N LEU A 113 8.46 0.11 -12.37
CA LEU A 113 7.30 0.67 -11.72
C LEU A 113 7.75 1.56 -10.56
N PHE A 114 7.39 2.82 -10.63
CA PHE A 114 7.47 3.78 -9.56
C PHE A 114 6.10 3.87 -8.90
N ALA A 115 6.02 3.54 -7.62
CA ALA A 115 4.78 3.63 -6.85
C ALA A 115 5.05 4.46 -5.60
N GLY A 116 4.15 5.36 -5.26
CA GLY A 116 4.32 6.23 -4.11
C GLY A 116 3.00 6.89 -3.73
N MET A 117 3.12 7.95 -2.93
CA MET A 117 1.98 8.70 -2.45
C MET A 117 2.11 10.15 -2.92
N GLU A 118 1.03 10.68 -3.51
CA GLU A 118 0.93 12.07 -3.96
C GLU A 118 0.79 13.03 -2.79
N ARG A 119 0.01 12.64 -1.78
CA ARG A 119 -0.24 13.44 -0.57
C ARG A 119 -0.26 12.55 0.67
N SER A 120 0.46 12.94 1.71
CA SER A 120 0.50 12.21 2.97
C SER A 120 -0.30 12.89 4.11
N THR A 121 -1.10 13.90 3.79
CA THR A 121 -1.82 14.73 4.78
C THR A 121 -2.69 13.92 5.73
N GLU A 122 -3.28 12.81 5.27
CA GLU A 122 -4.10 11.91 6.10
C GLU A 122 -3.28 10.86 6.86
N LEU A 123 -2.02 10.65 6.47
CA LEU A 123 -1.12 9.67 7.08
C LEU A 123 -0.23 10.29 8.16
N LEU A 124 0.33 11.48 7.91
CA LEU A 124 1.29 12.12 8.81
C LEU A 124 0.77 12.32 10.23
N PRO A 125 -0.47 12.77 10.47
CA PRO A 125 -0.96 12.96 11.84
C PRO A 125 -0.81 11.70 12.70
N TRP A 126 -1.08 10.52 12.14
CA TRP A 126 -0.92 9.23 12.82
C TRP A 126 0.55 8.82 13.00
N LEU A 127 1.39 9.03 11.99
CA LEU A 127 2.82 8.75 12.07
C LEU A 127 3.51 9.64 13.10
N ASP A 128 3.11 10.91 13.21
CA ASP A 128 3.63 11.86 14.18
C ASP A 128 3.29 11.43 15.61
N ARG A 129 2.09 10.86 15.85
CA ARG A 129 1.75 10.30 17.17
C ARG A 129 2.62 9.09 17.52
N LEU A 130 2.88 8.21 16.56
CA LEU A 130 3.81 7.09 16.77
C LEU A 130 5.22 7.58 17.09
N ALA A 131 5.72 8.56 16.32
CA ALA A 131 7.04 9.13 16.52
C ALA A 131 7.18 9.83 17.88
N ALA A 132 6.14 10.56 18.32
CA ALA A 132 6.10 11.21 19.63
C ALA A 132 6.12 10.21 20.80
N ASP A 133 5.57 9.01 20.61
CA ASP A 133 5.65 7.89 21.56
C ASP A 133 6.97 7.10 21.43
N GLY A 134 7.91 7.54 20.59
CA GLY A 134 9.19 6.87 20.36
C GLY A 134 9.09 5.62 19.46
N ARG A 135 7.93 5.38 18.83
CA ARG A 135 7.70 4.21 17.96
C ARG A 135 7.93 4.55 16.49
N ARG A 136 8.40 3.54 15.75
CA ARG A 136 8.48 3.58 14.30
C ARG A 136 7.87 2.29 13.74
N PRO A 137 6.93 2.35 12.78
CA PRO A 137 6.46 1.15 12.11
C PRO A 137 7.62 0.34 11.53
N GLN A 138 7.67 -0.95 11.85
CA GLN A 138 8.66 -1.89 11.26
C GLN A 138 8.47 -2.01 9.75
N VAL A 139 7.21 -1.87 9.31
CA VAL A 139 6.83 -1.85 7.90
C VAL A 139 5.64 -0.93 7.73
N LEU A 140 5.65 -0.19 6.63
CA LEU A 140 4.53 0.57 6.12
C LEU A 140 4.23 0.04 4.73
N VAL A 141 3.01 -0.44 4.50
CA VAL A 141 2.62 -1.10 3.25
C VAL A 141 1.32 -0.48 2.74
N PRO A 142 1.25 0.01 1.50
CA PRO A 142 -0.02 0.42 0.91
C PRO A 142 -0.89 -0.82 0.63
N ALA A 143 -2.20 -0.72 0.80
CA ALA A 143 -3.13 -1.83 0.63
C ALA A 143 -3.03 -2.45 -0.77
N SER A 144 -2.82 -1.62 -1.79
CA SER A 144 -2.57 -2.05 -3.17
C SER A 144 -1.42 -3.03 -3.31
N ALA A 145 -0.33 -2.89 -2.54
CA ALA A 145 0.84 -3.76 -2.65
C ALA A 145 0.59 -5.18 -2.09
N LEU A 146 -0.49 -5.37 -1.32
CA LEU A 146 -0.88 -6.68 -0.80
C LEU A 146 -1.86 -7.42 -1.71
N LEU A 147 -2.57 -6.72 -2.59
CA LEU A 147 -3.59 -7.32 -3.47
C LEU A 147 -3.09 -8.50 -4.32
N PRO A 148 -1.88 -8.49 -4.91
CA PRO A 148 -1.38 -9.64 -5.67
C PRO A 148 -1.23 -10.92 -4.83
N ARG A 149 -1.10 -10.78 -3.50
CA ARG A 149 -0.90 -11.90 -2.57
C ARG A 149 -2.20 -12.50 -2.06
N LEU A 150 -3.34 -11.87 -2.35
CA LEU A 150 -4.63 -12.39 -1.96
C LEU A 150 -4.93 -13.67 -2.78
N PRO A 151 -5.57 -14.69 -2.16
CA PRO A 151 -5.94 -15.94 -2.83
C PRO A 151 -7.13 -15.74 -3.77
N LEU A 152 -7.00 -14.85 -4.76
CA LEU A 152 -8.05 -14.49 -5.68
C LEU A 152 -8.28 -15.62 -6.70
N PRO A 153 -9.53 -15.82 -7.17
CA PRO A 153 -9.79 -16.69 -8.31
C PRO A 153 -8.89 -16.34 -9.50
N GLY A 154 -8.24 -17.35 -10.08
CA GLY A 154 -7.28 -17.15 -11.18
C GLY A 154 -5.92 -16.54 -10.78
N ALA A 155 -5.64 -16.31 -9.49
CA ALA A 155 -4.31 -15.88 -9.02
C ALA A 155 -3.24 -16.98 -9.10
N ARG A 156 -3.66 -18.24 -9.05
CA ARG A 156 -2.79 -19.38 -9.33
C ARG A 156 -2.64 -19.57 -10.84
N GLN A 157 -2.01 -18.64 -11.53
CA GLN A 157 -1.47 -18.95 -12.85
C GLN A 157 -0.35 -19.96 -12.63
N ARG A 158 -0.60 -21.21 -13.03
CA ARG A 158 0.40 -22.29 -13.04
C ARG A 158 1.69 -21.73 -13.64
N ARG A 159 2.81 -21.85 -12.92
CA ARG A 159 4.18 -21.55 -13.38
C ARG A 159 4.64 -22.38 -14.59
N HIS A 160 3.72 -23.07 -15.28
CA HIS A 160 4.02 -24.02 -16.35
C HIS A 160 4.04 -23.42 -17.77
N GLY A 161 4.00 -22.09 -17.90
CA GLY A 161 4.15 -21.42 -19.19
C GLY A 161 5.18 -20.29 -19.13
N LYS A 162 6.02 -20.18 -20.17
CA LYS A 162 6.92 -19.03 -20.42
C LYS A 162 6.18 -17.72 -20.71
N ALA A 163 4.86 -17.75 -20.84
CA ALA A 163 4.07 -16.56 -21.17
C ALA A 163 4.01 -15.62 -19.95
N PRO A 164 4.21 -14.31 -20.14
CA PRO A 164 4.08 -13.34 -19.06
C PRO A 164 2.64 -13.38 -18.50
N PRO A 165 2.48 -13.20 -17.18
CA PRO A 165 1.17 -13.24 -16.56
C PRO A 165 0.28 -12.14 -17.15
N ARG A 166 -0.90 -12.54 -17.65
CA ARG A 166 -1.88 -11.59 -18.19
C ARG A 166 -2.29 -10.59 -17.10
N PRO A 167 -2.31 -9.28 -17.38
CA PRO A 167 -2.83 -8.29 -16.45
C PRO A 167 -4.27 -8.61 -16.04
N ARG A 168 -4.61 -8.37 -14.78
CA ARG A 168 -5.94 -8.61 -14.21
C ARG A 168 -6.44 -7.33 -13.57
N LEU A 169 -7.68 -6.97 -13.86
CA LEU A 169 -8.36 -5.90 -13.15
C LEU A 169 -9.08 -6.50 -11.94
N LEU A 170 -8.84 -5.93 -10.76
CA LEU A 170 -9.49 -6.31 -9.51
C LEU A 170 -10.28 -5.10 -9.00
N ALA A 171 -11.55 -5.31 -8.68
CA ALA A 171 -12.36 -4.37 -7.92
C ALA A 171 -12.60 -4.95 -6.52
N THR A 172 -12.24 -4.20 -5.48
CA THR A 172 -12.52 -4.55 -4.08
C THR A 172 -13.30 -3.44 -3.42
N HIS A 173 -14.43 -3.77 -2.81
CA HIS A 173 -15.19 -2.86 -1.98
C HIS A 173 -14.84 -3.10 -0.50
N GLY A 174 -14.54 -2.04 0.23
CA GLY A 174 -14.20 -2.11 1.66
C GLY A 174 -14.49 -0.80 2.38
N ARG A 175 -14.00 -0.68 3.62
CA ARG A 175 -14.25 0.50 4.47
C ARG A 175 -13.77 1.81 3.87
N ALA A 176 -12.69 1.77 3.08
CA ALA A 176 -12.13 2.95 2.43
C ALA A 176 -12.89 3.36 1.14
N GLY A 177 -13.80 2.50 0.66
CA GLY A 177 -14.55 2.67 -0.58
C GLY A 177 -14.29 1.55 -1.60
N LEU A 178 -14.50 1.89 -2.88
CA LEU A 178 -14.25 1.00 -4.01
C LEU A 178 -12.82 1.20 -4.52
N ARG A 179 -11.99 0.17 -4.44
CA ARG A 179 -10.64 0.16 -4.99
C ARG A 179 -10.61 -0.63 -6.29
N ILE A 180 -10.08 -0.03 -7.35
CA ILE A 180 -9.86 -0.66 -8.64
C ILE A 180 -8.36 -0.73 -8.88
N SER A 181 -7.82 -1.93 -9.10
CA SER A 181 -6.39 -2.17 -9.24
C SER A 181 -6.07 -3.05 -10.44
N LEU A 182 -5.03 -2.68 -11.18
CA LEU A 182 -4.46 -3.49 -12.26
C LEU A 182 -3.27 -4.29 -11.73
N LEU A 183 -3.41 -5.61 -11.70
CA LEU A 183 -2.42 -6.54 -11.19
C LEU A 183 -1.71 -7.26 -12.34
N ALA A 184 -0.39 -7.39 -12.28
CA ALA A 184 0.40 -8.21 -13.20
C ALA A 184 1.46 -9.00 -12.43
N GLY A 185 1.32 -10.33 -12.43
CA GLY A 185 2.15 -11.20 -11.58
C GLY A 185 2.04 -10.80 -10.10
N GLU A 186 3.18 -10.50 -9.49
CA GLU A 186 3.31 -10.10 -8.07
C GLU A 186 3.21 -8.58 -7.87
N HIS A 187 2.87 -7.81 -8.91
CA HIS A 187 2.90 -6.36 -8.89
C HIS A 187 1.52 -5.75 -9.10
N THR A 188 1.24 -4.69 -8.36
CA THR A 188 0.12 -3.78 -8.65
C THR A 188 0.64 -2.65 -9.51
N LEU A 189 0.31 -2.68 -10.80
CA LEU A 189 0.77 -1.70 -11.79
C LEU A 189 0.07 -0.36 -11.65
N PHE A 190 -1.17 -0.40 -11.15
CA PHE A 190 -2.02 0.76 -10.94
C PHE A 190 -3.04 0.41 -9.86
N SER A 191 -3.41 1.39 -9.04
CA SER A 191 -4.52 1.30 -8.12
C SER A 191 -5.16 2.67 -7.96
N ARG A 192 -6.48 2.72 -7.87
CA ARG A 192 -7.24 3.91 -7.49
C ARG A 192 -8.31 3.53 -6.49
N LEU A 193 -8.38 4.27 -5.40
CA LEU A 193 -9.45 4.16 -4.42
C LEU A 193 -10.44 5.29 -4.65
N VAL A 194 -11.67 4.92 -4.99
CA VAL A 194 -12.82 5.83 -5.05
C VAL A 194 -13.52 5.73 -3.71
N ARG A 195 -13.58 6.85 -2.99
CA ARG A 195 -14.32 6.91 -1.73
C ARG A 195 -15.78 6.59 -2.02
N GLY A 196 -16.31 5.59 -1.35
CA GLY A 196 -17.75 5.37 -1.34
C GLY A 196 -18.37 6.45 -0.47
N HIS A 197 -19.34 7.20 -1.01
CA HIS A 197 -20.33 7.80 -0.14
C HIS A 197 -21.09 6.63 0.51
N ALA A 198 -21.23 6.63 1.84
CA ALA A 198 -21.83 5.52 2.58
C ALA A 198 -23.26 5.16 2.11
N ASP A 199 -23.90 6.00 1.29
CA ASP A 199 -25.29 5.85 0.89
C ASP A 199 -25.55 5.28 -0.51
N SER A 200 -24.54 5.12 -1.40
CA SER A 200 -24.84 4.87 -2.83
C SER A 200 -24.73 3.43 -3.33
N LEU A 201 -24.30 2.45 -2.52
CA LEU A 201 -24.16 1.04 -2.96
C LEU A 201 -25.15 0.09 -2.29
N ALA A 202 -26.08 0.61 -1.48
CA ALA A 202 -27.22 -0.14 -0.99
C ALA A 202 -28.34 -0.27 -2.04
N ASP A 203 -28.31 0.52 -3.12
CA ASP A 203 -29.31 0.46 -4.19
C ASP A 203 -28.71 -0.12 -5.49
N PRO A 204 -28.92 -1.41 -5.79
CA PRO A 204 -28.52 -2.00 -7.06
C PRO A 204 -29.29 -1.42 -8.27
N GLN A 205 -30.31 -0.57 -8.07
CA GLN A 205 -31.04 0.09 -9.15
C GLN A 205 -30.42 1.43 -9.58
N ALA A 206 -29.46 2.00 -8.84
CA ALA A 206 -28.82 3.26 -9.18
C ALA A 206 -27.80 3.17 -10.36
N LEU A 207 -27.61 1.98 -10.93
CA LEU A 207 -26.70 1.70 -12.06
C LEU A 207 -27.42 1.22 -13.33
N ALA A 208 -28.74 1.43 -13.44
CA ALA A 208 -29.52 1.15 -14.64
C ALA A 208 -29.76 2.42 -15.48
#